data_AF-A0A9X0KXT8-F1
#
_entry.id   AF-A0A9X0KXT8-F1
#
_cell.length_a   1.000
_cell.length_b   1.000
_cell.length_c   1.000
_cell.angle_alpha   90.00
_cell.angle_beta   90.00
_cell.angle_gamma   90.00
#
_symmetry.space_group_name_H-M   'P 1'
#
loop_
_entity.id
_entity.type
_entity.pdbx_description
1 polymer ?
#
loop_
_entity_poly.entity_id
_entity_poly.type
_entity_poly.pdbx_seq_one_letter_code
_entity_poly.pdbx_strand_id
1 'polypeptide(L)'
;YFRPFLGVSSDYFATLQHLDAAMYQIAPLESGVHLNDPTIAAPLFVGTRGNLKRMRLVINDALKTCMGRKKPFGLTADDFITACQYVALPKNLSDGNPFALSYHDALVLITHLEEVEHNEEDDDE
;
A
#
# COMPACT_ATOMS: atom_id res chain seq x y z
N TYR A 1 -7.93 6.31 22.46
CA TYR A 1 -8.42 6.27 21.07
C TYR A 1 -7.40 5.53 20.23
N PHE A 2 -7.65 4.23 20.03
CA PHE A 2 -6.79 3.30 19.32
C PHE A 2 -7.03 3.48 17.81
N ARG A 3 -5.99 3.70 17.01
CA ARG A 3 -6.04 3.71 15.54
C ARG A 3 -5.58 2.34 15.04
N PRO A 4 -6.45 1.46 14.50
CA PRO A 4 -6.09 0.05 14.34
C PRO A 4 -5.26 -0.24 13.08
N PHE A 5 -5.39 0.50 11.98
CA PHE A 5 -4.86 0.04 10.68
C PHE A 5 -3.56 0.67 10.19
N LEU A 6 -3.19 1.87 10.65
CA LEU A 6 -1.95 2.56 10.26
C LEU A 6 -1.10 3.04 11.44
N GLY A 7 -1.42 2.60 12.66
CA GLY A 7 -0.47 2.68 13.76
C GLY A 7 0.76 1.84 13.45
N VAL A 8 1.93 2.27 13.92
CA VAL A 8 3.21 1.52 13.81
C VAL A 8 3.09 0.10 14.42
N SER A 9 2.05 -0.12 15.24
CA SER A 9 1.71 -1.40 15.88
C SER A 9 0.55 -2.17 15.23
N SER A 10 0.11 -1.80 14.02
CA SER A 10 -0.97 -2.49 13.31
C SER A 10 -0.46 -3.77 12.62
N ASP A 11 -1.31 -4.80 12.55
CA ASP A 11 -1.00 -6.05 11.82
C ASP A 11 -0.66 -5.79 10.35
N TYR A 12 -1.27 -4.76 9.76
CA TYR A 12 -0.96 -4.30 8.41
C TYR A 12 0.50 -3.84 8.29
N PHE A 13 0.95 -2.95 9.18
CA PHE A 13 2.31 -2.43 9.15
C PHE A 13 3.35 -3.51 9.45
N ALA A 14 3.06 -4.41 10.40
CA ALA A 14 3.90 -5.57 10.69
C ALA A 14 4.03 -6.49 9.45
N THR A 15 2.92 -6.74 8.75
CA THR A 15 2.91 -7.51 7.50
C THR A 15 3.78 -6.84 6.43
N LEU A 16 3.65 -5.52 6.24
CA LEU A 16 4.47 -4.77 5.29
C LEU A 16 5.95 -4.81 5.63
N GLN A 17 6.30 -4.71 6.90
CA GLN A 17 7.69 -4.80 7.35
C GLN A 17 8.32 -6.16 7.02
N HIS A 18 7.58 -7.25 7.26
CA HIS A 18 8.04 -8.59 6.90
C HIS A 18 8.17 -8.79 5.39
N LEU A 19 7.23 -8.26 4.61
CA LEU A 19 7.28 -8.31 3.14
C LEU A 19 8.44 -7.49 2.59
N ASP A 20 8.69 -6.29 3.14
CA ASP A 20 9.79 -5.42 2.74
C ASP A 20 11.14 -6.13 2.95
N ALA A 21 11.35 -6.66 4.16
CA ALA A 21 12.56 -7.42 4.47
C ALA A 21 12.76 -8.62 3.53
N ALA A 22 11.69 -9.36 3.21
CA ALA A 22 11.76 -10.48 2.28
C ALA A 22 12.10 -10.02 0.85
N MET A 23 11.62 -8.87 0.39
CA MET A 23 11.93 -8.32 -0.93
C MET A 23 13.42 -7.98 -1.07
N TYR A 24 14.01 -7.32 -0.08
CA TYR A 24 15.44 -6.99 -0.09
C TYR A 24 16.34 -8.23 0.03
N GLN A 25 15.82 -9.36 0.50
CA GLN A 25 16.56 -10.63 0.51
C GLN A 25 16.58 -11.34 -0.86
N ILE A 26 15.52 -11.18 -1.66
CA ILE A 26 15.36 -11.94 -2.92
C ILE A 26 15.70 -11.15 -4.18
N ALA A 27 15.75 -9.82 -4.09
CA ALA A 27 16.05 -8.94 -5.20
C ALA A 27 17.30 -8.09 -4.88
N PRO A 28 18.13 -7.74 -5.89
CA PRO A 28 19.31 -6.92 -5.71
C PRO A 28 18.94 -5.43 -5.54
N LEU A 29 18.07 -5.14 -4.57
CA LEU A 29 17.57 -3.80 -4.31
C LEU A 29 18.64 -2.95 -3.62
N GLU A 30 18.78 -1.72 -4.09
CA GLU A 30 19.57 -0.68 -3.44
C GLU A 30 18.66 0.21 -2.58
N SER A 31 19.22 1.26 -1.97
CA SER A 31 18.43 2.23 -1.19
C SER A 31 17.29 2.80 -2.02
N GLY A 32 16.06 2.69 -1.51
CA GLY A 32 14.85 3.17 -2.16
C GLY A 32 13.71 3.36 -1.14
N VAL A 33 12.49 3.52 -1.64
CA VAL A 33 11.32 3.53 -0.75
C VAL A 33 11.07 2.13 -0.19
N HIS A 34 10.62 2.07 1.05
CA HIS A 34 10.27 0.83 1.73
C HIS A 34 8.75 0.68 1.81
N LEU A 35 8.24 -0.55 1.83
CA LEU A 35 6.80 -0.80 1.91
C LEU A 35 6.19 -0.26 3.20
N ASN A 36 6.95 -0.26 4.28
CA ASN A 36 6.54 0.28 5.58
C ASN A 36 6.77 1.78 5.71
N ASP A 37 7.20 2.49 4.65
CA ASP A 37 7.12 3.95 4.65
C ASP A 37 5.63 4.35 4.62
N PRO A 38 5.15 5.24 5.53
CA PRO A 38 3.76 5.69 5.51
C PRO A 38 3.27 6.22 4.15
N THR A 39 4.17 6.84 3.37
CA THR A 39 3.88 7.38 2.03
C THR A 39 3.70 6.29 0.97
N ILE A 40 4.07 5.03 1.27
CA ILE A 40 3.83 3.84 0.46
C ILE A 40 2.71 2.99 1.06
N ALA A 41 2.73 2.79 2.38
CA ALA A 41 1.78 1.96 3.11
C ALA A 41 0.33 2.50 3.01
N ALA A 42 0.12 3.80 3.19
CA ALA A 42 -1.23 4.37 3.11
C ALA A 42 -1.87 4.23 1.72
N PRO A 43 -1.23 4.66 0.60
CA PRO A 43 -1.82 4.46 -0.72
C PRO A 43 -1.93 2.97 -1.10
N LEU A 44 -1.01 2.11 -0.65
CA LEU A 44 -1.16 0.67 -0.83
C LEU A 44 -2.41 0.14 -0.14
N PHE A 45 -2.73 0.61 1.08
CA PHE A 45 -3.98 0.28 1.75
C PHE A 45 -5.19 0.86 1.01
N VAL A 46 -5.17 2.12 0.59
CA VAL A 46 -6.26 2.75 -0.20
C VAL A 46 -6.60 1.90 -1.43
N GLY A 47 -5.58 1.47 -2.17
CA GLY A 47 -5.75 0.68 -3.39
C GLY A 47 -6.24 -0.75 -3.15
N THR A 48 -5.83 -1.37 -2.05
CA THR A 48 -6.00 -2.81 -1.84
C THR A 48 -6.98 -3.17 -0.73
N ARG A 49 -7.30 -2.22 0.14
CA ARG A 49 -8.00 -2.39 1.43
C ARG A 49 -7.40 -3.49 2.29
N GLY A 50 -6.07 -3.55 2.35
CA GLY A 50 -5.34 -4.59 3.08
C GLY A 50 -5.46 -5.99 2.47
N ASN A 51 -6.05 -6.15 1.29
CA ASN A 51 -6.18 -7.46 0.65
C ASN A 51 -4.83 -7.98 0.19
N LEU A 52 -4.30 -9.00 0.89
CA LEU A 52 -2.98 -9.58 0.64
C LEU A 52 -2.76 -10.03 -0.81
N LYS A 53 -3.79 -10.57 -1.48
CA LYS A 53 -3.67 -11.00 -2.87
C LYS A 53 -3.43 -9.81 -3.80
N ARG A 54 -4.13 -8.69 -3.60
CA ARG A 54 -3.93 -7.47 -4.39
C ARG A 54 -2.63 -6.78 -4.04
N MET A 55 -2.29 -6.69 -2.75
CA MET A 55 -1.00 -6.16 -2.30
C MET A 55 0.15 -6.88 -2.97
N ARG A 56 0.12 -8.23 -2.97
CA ARG A 56 1.13 -9.05 -3.67
C ARG A 56 1.25 -8.70 -5.15
N LEU A 57 0.15 -8.47 -5.85
CA LEU A 57 0.16 -8.10 -7.27
C LEU A 57 0.81 -6.74 -7.50
N VAL A 58 0.37 -5.71 -6.75
CA VAL A 58 0.93 -4.35 -6.84
C VAL A 58 2.43 -4.35 -6.52
N ILE A 59 2.83 -4.97 -5.42
CA ILE A 59 4.23 -5.06 -4.99
C ILE A 59 5.07 -5.81 -6.03
N ASN A 60 4.58 -6.93 -6.55
CA ASN A 60 5.31 -7.71 -7.55
C ASN A 60 5.51 -6.92 -8.85
N ASP A 61 4.50 -6.19 -9.30
CA ASP A 61 4.58 -5.41 -10.53
C ASP A 61 5.44 -4.14 -10.36
N ALA A 62 5.39 -3.50 -9.20
CA ALA A 62 6.31 -2.41 -8.83
C ALA A 62 7.76 -2.90 -8.82
N LEU A 63 8.02 -4.07 -8.23
CA LEU A 63 9.35 -4.68 -8.22
C LEU A 63 9.86 -5.02 -9.62
N LYS A 64 8.99 -5.56 -10.50
CA LYS A 64 9.33 -5.79 -11.91
C LYS A 64 9.66 -4.50 -12.63
N THR A 65 8.87 -3.46 -12.43
CA THR A 65 9.10 -2.13 -12.99
C THR A 65 10.46 -1.59 -12.55
N CYS A 66 10.76 -1.66 -11.25
CA CYS A 66 12.05 -1.26 -10.69
C CYS A 66 13.23 -2.00 -11.34
N MET A 67 13.15 -3.33 -11.41
CA MET A 67 14.21 -4.18 -11.98
C MET A 67 14.33 -4.07 -13.51
N GLY A 68 13.29 -3.61 -14.20
CA GLY A 68 13.30 -3.35 -15.64
C GLY A 68 14.06 -2.09 -16.04
N ARG A 69 14.33 -1.18 -15.09
CA ARG A 69 15.10 0.05 -15.32
C ARG A 69 16.61 -0.22 -15.33
N LYS A 70 17.40 0.67 -15.93
CA LYS A 70 18.86 0.61 -15.78
C LYS A 70 19.22 0.92 -14.33
N LYS A 71 20.21 0.22 -13.77
CA LYS A 71 20.71 0.41 -12.39
C LYS A 71 20.88 1.89 -12.03
N PRO A 72 20.67 2.29 -10.75
CA PRO A 72 20.48 1.44 -9.56
C PRO A 72 19.04 0.90 -9.39
N PHE A 73 18.91 -0.24 -8.71
CA PHE A 73 17.61 -0.89 -8.45
C PHE A 73 17.00 -0.43 -7.12
N GLY A 74 16.69 0.85 -7.00
CA GLY A 74 15.93 1.39 -5.88
C GLY A 74 14.44 1.46 -6.21
N LEU A 75 13.57 0.93 -5.35
CA LEU A 75 12.13 1.15 -5.50
C LEU A 75 11.82 2.64 -5.37
N THR A 76 10.90 3.13 -6.21
CA THR A 76 10.39 4.50 -6.17
C THR A 76 8.87 4.50 -6.12
N ALA A 77 8.27 5.60 -5.65
CA ALA A 77 6.80 5.75 -5.69
C ALA A 77 6.24 5.59 -7.12
N ASP A 78 6.98 6.02 -8.13
CA ASP A 78 6.61 5.86 -9.55
C ASP A 78 6.49 4.40 -9.99
N ASP A 79 7.23 3.47 -9.37
CA ASP A 79 7.05 2.04 -9.64
C ASP A 79 5.66 1.57 -9.24
N PHE A 80 5.16 2.07 -8.10
CA PHE A 80 3.83 1.73 -7.60
C PHE A 80 2.74 2.43 -8.40
N ILE A 81 2.95 3.68 -8.83
CA ILE A 81 2.07 4.36 -9.77
C ILE A 81 1.94 3.52 -11.04
N THR A 82 3.07 3.08 -11.61
CA THR A 82 3.10 2.23 -12.81
C THR A 82 2.39 0.90 -12.58
N ALA A 83 2.68 0.22 -11.47
CA ALA A 83 2.05 -1.05 -11.10
C ALA A 83 0.53 -0.96 -11.04
N CYS A 84 0.00 0.12 -10.47
CA CYS A 84 -1.43 0.35 -10.36
C CYS A 84 -2.12 0.65 -11.71
N GLN A 85 -1.39 0.87 -12.80
CA GLN A 85 -1.97 0.94 -14.15
C GLN A 85 -2.32 -0.44 -14.71
N TYR A 86 -1.61 -1.49 -14.27
CA TYR A 86 -1.77 -2.85 -14.80
C TYR A 86 -2.52 -3.80 -13.86
N VAL A 87 -2.66 -3.42 -12.58
CA VAL A 87 -3.37 -4.20 -11.57
C VAL A 87 -4.80 -3.69 -11.41
N ALA A 88 -5.78 -4.58 -11.59
CA ALA A 88 -7.17 -4.26 -11.26
C ALA A 88 -7.34 -4.12 -9.73
N LEU A 89 -7.80 -2.95 -9.28
CA LEU A 89 -8.03 -2.62 -7.87
C LEU A 89 -9.53 -2.43 -7.59
N PRO A 90 -10.34 -3.51 -7.58
CA PRO A 90 -11.75 -3.38 -7.24
C PRO A 90 -11.89 -3.00 -5.75
N LYS A 91 -12.80 -2.07 -5.47
CA LYS A 91 -12.97 -1.44 -4.15
C LYS A 91 -11.79 -0.56 -3.70
N ASN A 92 -11.00 -0.04 -4.65
CA ASN A 92 -10.09 1.08 -4.38
C ASN A 92 -10.89 2.23 -3.76
N LEU A 93 -10.35 2.86 -2.72
CA LEU A 93 -11.00 4.00 -2.05
C LEU A 93 -10.79 5.32 -2.82
N SER A 94 -9.86 5.35 -3.77
CA SER A 94 -9.61 6.50 -4.64
C SER A 94 -10.32 6.38 -5.98
N ASP A 95 -10.75 7.51 -6.55
CA ASP A 95 -11.26 7.63 -7.92
C ASP A 95 -10.19 7.40 -9.00
N GLY A 96 -8.91 7.29 -8.61
CA GLY A 96 -7.79 7.13 -9.51
C GLY A 96 -6.68 6.25 -8.95
N ASN A 97 -5.46 6.48 -9.42
CA ASN A 97 -4.30 5.74 -8.93
C ASN A 97 -4.07 6.11 -7.45
N PRO A 98 -4.09 5.15 -6.52
CA PRO A 98 -3.96 5.46 -5.10
C PRO A 98 -2.59 6.07 -4.77
N PHE A 99 -1.53 5.77 -5.53
CA PHE A 99 -0.20 6.35 -5.36
C PHE A 99 -0.04 7.76 -5.96
N ALA A 100 -1.09 8.29 -6.61
CA ALA A 100 -1.13 9.70 -7.02
C ALA A 100 -1.67 10.62 -5.92
N LEU A 101 -2.17 10.06 -4.81
CA LEU A 101 -2.68 10.81 -3.67
C LEU A 101 -1.54 11.38 -2.82
N SER A 102 -1.79 12.50 -2.14
CA SER A 102 -0.95 12.90 -1.02
C SER A 102 -1.16 11.95 0.16
N TYR A 103 -0.16 11.85 1.04
CA TYR A 103 -0.28 11.04 2.26
C TYR A 103 -1.48 11.49 3.12
N HIS A 104 -1.76 12.79 3.16
CA HIS A 104 -2.89 13.33 3.89
C HIS A 104 -4.22 12.84 3.32
N ASP A 105 -4.41 12.92 2.00
CA ASP A 105 -5.65 12.49 1.34
C ASP A 105 -5.87 10.98 1.50
N ALA A 106 -4.80 10.19 1.43
CA ALA A 106 -4.88 8.75 1.69
C ALA A 106 -5.37 8.46 3.13
N LEU A 107 -4.91 9.21 4.13
CA LEU A 107 -5.37 9.06 5.51
C LEU A 107 -6.83 9.45 5.68
N VAL A 108 -7.29 10.51 5.02
CA VAL A 108 -8.70 10.93 5.06
C VAL A 108 -9.61 9.81 4.53
N LEU A 109 -9.26 9.22 3.39
CA LEU A 109 -10.03 8.10 2.81
C LEU A 109 -10.08 6.87 3.72
N ILE A 110 -8.97 6.54 4.37
CA ILE A 110 -8.89 5.41 5.29
C ILE A 110 -9.73 5.65 6.54
N THR A 111 -9.67 6.87 7.09
CA THR A 111 -10.44 7.22 8.29
C THR A 111 -11.94 7.18 8.02
N HIS A 112 -12.39 7.70 6.87
CA HIS A 112 -13.80 7.63 6.50
C HIS A 112 -14.28 6.19 6.28
N LEU A 113 -13.43 5.29 5.79
CA LEU A 113 -13.78 3.88 5.69
C LEU A 113 -14.06 3.27 7.07
N GLU A 114 -13.19 3.56 8.05
CA GLU A 114 -13.35 3.06 9.44
C GLU A 114 -14.67 3.56 10.06
N GLU A 115 -15.06 4.81 9.81
CA GLU A 115 -16.33 5.37 10.28
C GLU A 115 -17.54 4.67 9.66
N VAL A 116 -17.49 4.35 8.38
CA VAL A 116 -18.60 3.66 7.68
C VAL A 116 -18.72 2.21 8.14
N GLU A 117 -17.61 1.47 8.22
CA GLU A 117 -17.62 0.07 8.66
C GLU A 117 -18.10 -0.05 10.12
N HIS A 118 -17.76 0.90 10.99
CA HIS A 118 -18.22 0.89 12.37
C HIS A 118 -19.73 1.15 12.50
N ASN A 119 -20.27 2.08 11.72
CA ASN A 119 -21.70 2.40 11.75
C ASN A 119 -22.56 1.28 11.13
N GLU A 120 -22.05 0.55 10.13
CA GLU A 120 -22.76 -0.60 9.54
C GLU A 120 -22.87 -1.78 10.53
N GLU A 121 -21.90 -1.97 11.43
CA GLU A 121 -21.95 -3.02 12.47
C GLU A 121 -22.95 -2.70 13.59
N ASP A 122 -23.19 -1.43 13.90
CA ASP A 122 -24.11 -0.99 14.96
C ASP A 122 -25.59 -0.96 14.51
N ASP A 123 -25.88 -0.89 13.20
CA ASP A 123 -27.25 -0.86 12.65
C ASP A 123 -27.86 -2.27 12.44
N ASP A 124 -27.06 -3.34 12.58
CA ASP A 124 -27.48 -4.74 12.42
C ASP A 124 -27.86 -5.45 13.76
N GLU A 125 -27.91 -4.74 14.89
CA GLU A 125 -28.38 -5.23 16.21
C GLU A 125 -29.86 -4.94 16.56
#